data_AF-A0AAN5MF57-F1
#
_entry.id   AF-A0AAN5MF57-F1
#
_cell.length_a   1.000
_cell.length_b   1.000
_cell.length_c   1.000
_cell.angle_alpha   90.00
_cell.angle_beta   90.00
_cell.angle_gamma   90.00
#
_symmetry.space_group_name_H-M   'P 1'
#
loop_
_entity.id
_entity.type
_entity.pdbx_description
1 polymer ?
#
loop_
_entity_poly.entity_id
_entity_poly.type
_entity_poly.pdbx_seq_one_letter_code
_entity_poly.pdbx_strand_id
1 'polypeptide(L)' 'MPTIHCMSNDDAPKPDTYTAVNQMFTFRFFAIKRIDQNAKPECKEVQAPDLRSAKLQLVRDYILSLATQIPVKAV' A
#
# COMPACT_ATOMS: atom_id res chain seq x y z
N MET A 1 38.68 29.22 0.19
CA MET A 1 37.71 28.36 -0.52
C MET A 1 37.02 27.49 0.52
N PRO A 2 35.71 27.61 0.75
CA PRO A 2 35.03 26.73 1.70
C PRO A 2 34.76 25.38 1.05
N THR A 3 35.22 24.31 1.68
CA THR A 3 34.92 22.92 1.27
C THR A 3 33.49 22.61 1.69
N ILE A 4 32.58 22.54 0.72
CA ILE A 4 31.21 22.07 0.96
C ILE A 4 31.27 20.55 1.06
N HIS A 5 31.24 20.03 2.29
CA HIS A 5 31.00 18.61 2.51
C HIS A 5 29.54 18.31 2.18
N CYS A 6 29.33 17.62 1.06
CA CYS A 6 28.04 17.04 0.70
C CYS A 6 27.69 15.99 1.76
N MET A 7 26.78 16.30 2.68
CA MET A 7 26.16 15.30 3.54
C MET A 7 25.38 14.36 2.62
N SER A 8 25.84 13.11 2.48
CA SER A 8 25.09 12.05 1.82
C SER A 8 23.85 11.75 2.65
N ASN A 9 22.66 11.91 2.08
CA ASN A 9 21.39 11.56 2.73
C ASN A 9 21.17 10.03 2.79
N ASP A 10 22.22 9.25 3.00
CA ASP A 10 22.15 7.78 3.05
C ASP A 10 21.69 7.24 4.42
N ASP A 11 21.48 8.11 5.41
CA ASP A 11 21.00 7.75 6.76
C ASP A 11 19.49 7.89 6.95
N ALA A 12 18.69 7.98 5.89
CA ALA A 12 17.28 7.66 6.04
C ALA A 12 17.19 6.15 6.36
N PRO A 13 16.64 5.72 7.50
CA PRO A 13 16.45 4.31 7.79
C PRO A 13 15.56 3.75 6.68
N LYS A 14 16.17 3.08 5.71
CA LYS A 14 15.46 2.29 4.72
C LYS A 14 14.72 1.25 5.55
N PRO A 15 13.37 1.26 5.58
CA PRO A 15 12.64 0.38 6.46
C PRO A 15 13.13 -1.04 6.20
N ASP A 16 13.86 -1.55 7.18
CA ASP A 16 14.58 -2.80 7.14
C ASP A 16 13.52 -3.85 6.82
N THR A 17 13.69 -4.48 5.65
CA THR A 17 12.70 -5.40 5.06
C THR A 17 12.37 -6.56 6.00
N TYR A 18 13.20 -6.78 7.03
CA TYR A 18 12.99 -7.76 8.08
C TYR A 18 11.93 -7.36 9.12
N THR A 19 11.76 -6.08 9.42
CA THR A 19 10.72 -5.58 10.35
C THR A 19 9.34 -5.50 9.66
N ALA A 20 9.33 -5.40 8.31
CA ALA A 20 8.12 -5.42 7.49
C ALA A 20 7.44 -6.80 7.40
N VAL A 21 8.11 -7.90 7.77
CA VAL A 21 7.57 -9.27 7.62
C VAL A 21 6.36 -9.53 8.53
N ASN A 22 6.21 -8.76 9.60
CA ASN A 22 5.11 -8.91 10.57
C ASN A 22 4.18 -7.69 10.64
N GLN A 23 4.37 -6.68 9.78
CA GLN A 23 3.55 -5.48 9.80
C GLN A 23 2.44 -5.57 8.77
N MET A 24 1.23 -5.94 9.21
CA MET A 24 0.03 -5.84 8.37
C MET A 24 -0.44 -4.39 8.28
N PHE A 25 -0.84 -3.99 7.08
CA PHE A 25 -1.51 -2.73 6.80
C PHE A 25 -2.91 -2.97 6.27
N THR A 26 -3.83 -2.06 6.60
CA THR A 26 -5.14 -2.04 5.96
C THR A 26 -5.06 -1.17 4.71
N PHE A 27 -5.25 -1.80 3.55
CA PHE A 27 -5.35 -1.11 2.27
C PHE A 27 -6.82 -0.94 1.90
N ARG A 28 -7.19 0.27 1.51
CA ARG A 28 -8.53 0.59 1.05
C ARG A 28 -8.52 0.94 -0.42
N PHE A 29 -9.38 0.30 -1.19
CA PHE A 29 -9.52 0.43 -2.63
C PHE A 29 -10.93 0.85 -2.99
N PHE A 30 -11.08 1.73 -3.97
CA PHE A 30 -12.32 1.82 -4.71
C PHE A 30 -12.32 0.74 -5.79
N ALA A 31 -13.31 -0.13 -5.78
CA ALA A 31 -13.33 -1.34 -6.59
C ALA A 31 -14.68 -1.52 -7.29
N ILE A 32 -14.65 -2.05 -8.51
CA ILE A 32 -15.85 -2.41 -9.29
C ILE A 32 -15.74 -3.90 -9.65
N LYS A 33 -16.79 -4.68 -9.42
CA LYS A 33 -16.79 -6.11 -9.78
C LYS A 33 -16.68 -6.28 -11.30
N ARG A 34 -15.77 -7.13 -11.76
CA ARG A 34 -15.52 -7.38 -13.19
C ARG A 34 -16.66 -8.12 -13.89
N ILE A 35 -17.28 -9.06 -13.18
CA ILE A 35 -18.28 -9.97 -13.76
C ILE A 35 -19.67 -9.34 -13.88
N ASP A 36 -19.95 -8.30 -13.09
CA ASP A 36 -21.26 -7.66 -13.03
C ASP A 36 -21.22 -6.36 -13.84
N GLN A 37 -21.93 -6.35 -14.97
CA GLN A 37 -22.00 -5.19 -15.87
C GLN A 37 -22.72 -4.00 -15.24
N ASN A 38 -23.53 -4.22 -14.21
CA ASN A 38 -24.23 -3.17 -13.45
C ASN A 38 -23.58 -2.95 -12.07
N ALA A 39 -22.34 -3.42 -11.88
CA ALA A 39 -21.63 -3.30 -10.63
C ALA A 39 -21.46 -1.83 -10.24
N LYS A 40 -21.93 -1.49 -9.03
CA LYS A 40 -21.67 -0.19 -8.44
C LYS A 40 -20.26 -0.16 -7.86
N PRO A 41 -19.56 1.00 -7.95
CA PRO A 41 -18.31 1.18 -7.23
C PRO A 41 -18.52 0.96 -5.73
N GLU A 42 -17.65 0.17 -5.13
CA GLU A 42 -17.66 -0.11 -3.71
C GLU A 42 -16.26 0.03 -3.11
N CYS A 43 -16.22 0.26 -1.80
CA CYS A 43 -14.97 0.39 -1.08
C CYS A 43 -14.57 -0.97 -0.50
N LYS A 44 -13.39 -1.48 -0.87
CA LYS A 44 -12.86 -2.74 -0.37
C LYS A 44 -11.65 -2.50 0.51
N GLU A 45 -11.69 -3.10 1.70
CA GLU A 45 -10.57 -3.11 2.62
C GLU A 45 -9.92 -4.49 2.65
N VAL A 46 -8.60 -4.51 2.60
CA VAL A 46 -7.80 -5.74 2.64
C VAL A 46 -6.60 -5.51 3.53
N GLN A 47 -6.34 -6.48 4.41
CA GLN A 47 -5.11 -6.51 5.19
C GLN A 47 -4.04 -7.26 4.42
N ALA A 48 -2.87 -6.63 4.27
CA ALA A 48 -1.73 -7.21 3.59
C ALA A 48 -0.41 -6.60 4.11
N PRO A 49 0.72 -7.31 3.96
CA PRO A 49 2.03 -6.75 4.31
C PRO A 49 2.47 -5.62 3.36
N ASP A 50 1.97 -5.62 2.12
CA ASP A 50 2.34 -4.66 1.10
C ASP A 50 1.21 -4.44 0.07
N LEU A 51 1.32 -3.36 -0.71
CA LEU A 51 0.32 -2.98 -1.70
C LEU A 51 0.13 -4.02 -2.82
N ARG A 52 1.20 -4.71 -3.22
CA ARG A 52 1.16 -5.72 -4.29
C ARG A 52 0.36 -6.92 -3.83
N SER A 53 0.64 -7.42 -2.63
CA SER A 53 -0.10 -8.50 -1.97
C SER A 53 -1.57 -8.14 -1.77
N ALA A 54 -1.87 -6.89 -1.37
CA ALA A 54 -3.26 -6.40 -1.26
C ALA A 54 -3.99 -6.41 -2.62
N LYS A 55 -3.33 -5.90 -3.68
CA LYS A 55 -3.90 -5.88 -5.03
C LYS A 55 -4.18 -7.29 -5.55
N LEU A 56 -3.24 -8.23 -5.33
CA LEU A 56 -3.38 -9.61 -5.78
C LEU A 56 -4.62 -10.32 -5.19
N GLN A 57 -5.00 -9.98 -3.96
CA GLN A 57 -6.21 -10.54 -3.35
C GLN A 57 -7.50 -10.09 -4.04
N LEU A 58 -7.53 -8.91 -4.67
CA LEU A 58 -8.76 -8.35 -5.27
C LEU A 58 -8.78 -8.33 -6.80
N VAL A 59 -7.62 -8.31 -7.46
CA VAL A 59 -7.51 -8.09 -8.92
C VAL A 59 -8.22 -9.16 -9.76
N ARG A 60 -8.46 -10.35 -9.19
CA ARG A 60 -9.19 -11.42 -9.86
C ARG A 60 -10.64 -11.03 -10.14
N ASP A 61 -11.30 -10.48 -9.12
CA ASP A 61 -12.74 -10.25 -9.15
C ASP A 61 -13.10 -8.78 -9.37
N TYR A 62 -12.14 -7.88 -9.15
CA TYR A 62 -12.36 -6.44 -9.17
C TYR A 62 -11.44 -5.70 -10.14
N ILE A 63 -11.94 -4.60 -10.69
CA ILE A 63 -11.14 -3.51 -11.24
C ILE A 63 -10.89 -2.54 -10.10
N LEU A 64 -9.62 -2.24 -9.83
CA LEU A 64 -9.20 -1.40 -8.71
C LEU A 64 -8.88 0.02 -9.20
N SER A 65 -9.49 1.01 -8.56
CA SER A 65 -9.16 2.43 -8.64
C SER A 65 -8.49 2.84 -7.32
N LEU A 66 -7.39 3.60 -7.42
CA LEU A 66 -6.58 4.22 -6.36
C LEU A 66 -6.60 3.54 -4.97
N ALA A 67 -5.42 3.09 -4.53
CA ALA A 67 -5.25 2.48 -3.21
C ALA A 67 -4.75 3.51 -2.20
N THR A 68 -5.33 3.55 -1.01
CA THR A 68 -4.74 4.22 0.15
C THR A 68 -4.28 3.19 1.18
N GLN A 69 -3.12 3.44 1.80
CA GLN A 69 -2.59 2.63 2.90
C GLN A 69 -2.94 3.32 4.22
N ILE A 70 -3.63 2.62 5.11
CA ILE A 70 -3.95 3.12 6.45
C ILE A 70 -3.08 2.34 7.44
N PRO A 71 -2.19 3.02 8.21
CA PRO A 71 -1.43 2.36 9.26
C PRO A 71 -2.39 1.87 10.35
N VAL A 72 -2.22 0.61 10.79
CA VAL A 72 -3.12 -0.07 11.76
C VAL A 72 -3.05 0.54 13.18
N LYS A 73 -2.20 1.55 13.41
CA LYS A 73 -2.14 2.34 14.65
C LYS A 73 -2.15 3.83 14.33
N ALA A 74 -3.33 4.44 14.33
CA ALA A 74 -3.52 5.84 14.65
C ALA A 74 -4.49 5.88 15.84
N VAL A 75 -3.93 5.76 17.04
CA VAL A 75 -4.58 6.17 18.30
C VAL A 75 -3.94 7.48 18.70
#